data_AF-A0A3D1KMV3-F1
#
_entry.id   AF-A0A3D1KMV3-F1
#
_cell.length_a   1.000
_cell.length_b   1.000
_cell.length_c   1.000
_cell.angle_alpha   90.00
_cell.angle_beta   90.00
_cell.angle_gamma   90.00
#
_symmetry.space_group_name_H-M   'P 1'
#
loop_
_entity.id
_entity.type
_entity.pdbx_description
1 polymer ?
#
loop_
_entity_poly.entity_id
_entity_poly.type
_entity_poly.pdbx_seq_one_letter_code
_entity_poly.pdbx_strand_id
1 'polypeptide(L)'
;MKNNRGFIELKSVSDYWEKLLFDYQVLKKNPENSYYGFNFFVTAYHLLDWIFEGKYSDERTELNKTPALKICNHIANGVKHFEPNRHGSVKEINKLRVYEEGVFEEGVFESPIMIQLGDEFRPQLGEFISITEFSDYVIDFWKNELNNRNLI
;
A
#
# COMPACT_ATOMS: atom_id res chain seq x y z
N MET A 1 6.84 -9.85 12.78
CA MET A 1 8.28 -9.66 13.03
C MET A 1 8.70 -10.61 14.13
N LYS A 2 9.87 -11.25 14.00
CA LYS A 2 10.40 -12.07 15.09
C LYS A 2 10.67 -11.16 16.31
N ASN A 3 10.37 -11.64 17.51
CA ASN A 3 10.82 -11.05 18.78
C ASN A 3 10.38 -9.60 19.09
N ASN A 4 9.19 -9.13 18.70
CA ASN A 4 8.71 -7.77 19.03
C ASN A 4 9.68 -6.65 18.65
N ARG A 5 10.52 -6.84 17.60
CA ARG A 5 11.46 -5.81 17.11
C ARG A 5 10.72 -4.60 16.55
N GLY A 6 10.12 -3.76 17.39
CA GLY A 6 9.34 -2.59 16.97
C GLY A 6 10.21 -1.53 16.29
N PHE A 7 9.65 -0.33 16.10
CA PHE A 7 10.31 0.78 15.39
C PHE A 7 11.70 1.16 15.95
N ILE A 8 12.00 0.81 17.21
CA ILE A 8 13.26 1.11 17.90
C ILE A 8 14.44 0.32 17.31
N GLU A 9 14.19 -0.86 16.74
CA GLU A 9 15.24 -1.78 16.31
C GLU A 9 15.47 -1.84 14.79
N LEU A 10 14.74 -1.04 14.02
CA LEU A 10 14.91 -0.96 12.57
C LEU A 10 16.24 -0.24 12.28
N LYS A 11 17.20 -0.94 11.66
CA LYS A 11 18.55 -0.41 11.41
C LYS A 11 19.01 -0.57 9.96
N SER A 12 18.27 -1.32 9.16
CA SER A 12 18.61 -1.63 7.78
C SER A 12 17.39 -1.70 6.87
N VAL A 13 17.62 -1.65 5.56
CA VAL A 13 16.60 -1.93 4.54
C VAL A 13 15.96 -3.30 4.77
N SER A 14 16.76 -4.31 5.14
CA SER A 14 16.28 -5.66 5.44
C SER A 14 15.32 -5.69 6.63
N ASP A 15 15.63 -4.98 7.72
CA ASP A 15 14.72 -4.87 8.87
C ASP A 15 13.40 -4.19 8.48
N TYR A 16 13.46 -3.15 7.64
CA TYR A 16 12.28 -2.44 7.18
C TYR A 16 11.44 -3.27 6.20
N TRP A 17 12.09 -4.09 5.37
CA TRP A 17 11.43 -5.10 4.54
C TRP A 17 10.72 -6.16 5.39
N GLU A 18 11.34 -6.67 6.46
CA GLU A 18 10.68 -7.59 7.39
C GLU A 18 9.46 -6.96 8.07
N LYS A 19 9.53 -5.66 8.38
CA LYS A 19 8.37 -4.90 8.86
C LYS A 19 7.26 -4.83 7.81
N LEU A 20 7.59 -4.50 6.57
CA LEU A 20 6.63 -4.45 5.47
C LEU A 20 5.93 -5.80 5.27
N LEU A 21 6.69 -6.90 5.28
CA LEU A 21 6.13 -8.24 5.23
C LEU A 21 5.23 -8.56 6.43
N PHE A 22 5.56 -8.07 7.62
CA PHE A 22 4.67 -8.22 8.77
C PHE A 22 3.36 -7.46 8.61
N ASP A 23 3.42 -6.19 8.22
CA ASP A 23 2.22 -5.37 7.99
C ASP A 23 1.34 -5.98 6.89
N TYR A 24 1.96 -6.52 5.84
CA TYR A 24 1.28 -7.28 4.78
C TYR A 24 0.53 -8.49 5.35
N GLN A 25 1.19 -9.33 6.16
CA GLN A 25 0.56 -10.50 6.76
C GLN A 25 -0.58 -10.13 7.73
N VAL A 26 -0.46 -9.01 8.45
CA VAL A 26 -1.53 -8.50 9.32
C VAL A 26 -2.71 -8.02 8.47
N LEU A 27 -2.45 -7.27 7.39
CA LEU A 27 -3.47 -6.82 6.46
C LEU A 27 -4.21 -7.99 5.79
N LYS A 28 -3.50 -9.01 5.29
CA LYS A 28 -4.13 -10.18 4.64
C LYS A 28 -5.07 -10.95 5.58
N LYS A 29 -4.83 -10.88 6.89
CA LYS A 29 -5.70 -11.48 7.92
C LYS A 29 -6.88 -10.59 8.35
N ASN A 30 -6.85 -9.31 8.00
CA ASN A 30 -7.82 -8.30 8.44
C ASN A 30 -8.11 -7.31 7.28
N PRO A 31 -8.57 -7.80 6.11
CA PRO A 31 -8.68 -7.02 4.87
C PRO A 31 -9.67 -5.84 4.93
N GLU A 32 -10.60 -5.86 5.87
CA GLU A 32 -11.64 -4.85 6.10
C GLU A 32 -11.20 -3.73 7.06
N ASN A 33 -10.00 -3.87 7.65
CA ASN A 33 -9.47 -2.95 8.63
C ASN A 33 -8.54 -1.93 7.96
N SER A 34 -9.06 -0.72 7.79
CA SER A 34 -8.35 0.39 7.14
C SER A 34 -7.10 0.84 7.91
N TYR A 35 -7.02 0.60 9.21
CA TYR A 35 -5.82 0.92 10.00
C TYR A 35 -4.63 0.05 9.59
N TYR A 36 -4.85 -1.26 9.39
CA TYR A 36 -3.81 -2.16 8.91
C TYR A 36 -3.44 -1.87 7.45
N GLY A 37 -4.42 -1.52 6.62
CA GLY A 37 -4.17 -1.05 5.25
C GLY A 37 -3.29 0.18 5.23
N PHE A 38 -3.61 1.20 6.04
CA PHE A 38 -2.82 2.43 6.13
C PHE A 38 -1.39 2.16 6.59
N ASN A 39 -1.20 1.37 7.65
CA ASN A 39 0.13 1.01 8.15
C ASN A 39 0.99 0.30 7.09
N PHE A 40 0.38 -0.62 6.33
CA PHE A 40 1.05 -1.29 5.22
C PHE A 40 1.50 -0.27 4.16
N PHE A 41 0.60 0.57 3.64
CA PHE A 41 0.94 1.50 2.55
C PHE A 41 1.92 2.60 2.95
N VAL A 42 1.87 3.08 4.20
CA VAL A 42 2.87 4.00 4.75
C VAL A 42 4.25 3.34 4.77
N THR A 43 4.32 2.11 5.28
CA THR A 43 5.57 1.35 5.34
C THR A 43 6.09 1.03 3.95
N ALA A 44 5.22 0.62 3.03
CA ALA A 44 5.57 0.35 1.65
C ALA A 44 6.14 1.57 0.96
N TYR A 45 5.53 2.75 1.13
CA TYR A 45 6.02 3.99 0.53
C TYR A 45 7.39 4.39 1.10
N HIS A 46 7.54 4.37 2.42
CA HIS A 46 8.76 4.84 3.08
C HIS A 46 9.94 3.89 3.00
N LEU A 47 9.77 2.64 2.53
CA LEU A 47 10.90 1.77 2.20
C LEU A 47 11.84 2.44 1.18
N LEU A 48 11.31 3.31 0.32
CA LEU A 48 12.09 4.18 -0.57
C LEU A 48 13.12 5.04 0.20
N ASP A 49 12.73 5.59 1.34
CA ASP A 49 13.62 6.45 2.14
C ASP A 49 14.73 5.65 2.81
N TRP A 50 14.53 4.35 3.06
CA TRP A 50 15.58 3.46 3.57
C TRP A 50 16.59 3.09 2.50
N ILE A 51 16.16 2.88 1.26
CA ILE A 51 17.04 2.56 0.12
C ILE A 51 17.93 3.77 -0.22
N PHE A 52 17.36 4.97 -0.23
CA PHE A 52 18.07 6.18 -0.63
C PHE A 52 18.52 7.05 0.55
N GLU A 53 18.37 6.58 1.79
CA GLU A 53 18.72 7.31 3.02
C GLU A 53 18.09 8.73 3.09
N GLY A 54 16.86 8.87 2.57
CA GLY A 54 16.16 10.16 2.46
C GLY A 54 16.80 11.16 1.49
N LYS A 55 17.82 10.78 0.72
CA LYS A 55 18.48 11.65 -0.26
C LYS A 55 17.72 11.70 -1.56
N TYR A 56 17.77 12.86 -2.22
CA TYR A 56 17.25 13.02 -3.58
C TYR A 56 18.20 12.40 -4.61
N SER A 57 17.66 11.67 -5.58
CA SER A 57 18.38 11.19 -6.77
C SER A 57 17.40 11.05 -7.94
N ASP A 58 17.91 11.05 -9.17
CA ASP A 58 17.08 10.83 -10.37
C ASP A 58 16.44 9.44 -10.32
N GLU A 59 17.19 8.44 -9.89
CA GLU A 59 16.69 7.07 -9.70
C GLU A 59 15.54 7.01 -8.70
N ARG A 60 15.66 7.69 -7.55
CA ARG A 60 14.57 7.79 -6.56
C ARG A 60 13.34 8.44 -7.19
N THR A 61 13.54 9.51 -7.96
CA THR A 61 12.47 10.22 -8.63
C THR A 61 11.75 9.36 -9.66
N GLU A 62 12.48 8.59 -10.46
CA GLU A 62 11.88 7.66 -11.42
C GLU A 62 11.15 6.51 -10.72
N LEU A 63 11.74 5.92 -9.68
CA LEU A 63 11.09 4.86 -8.93
C LEU A 63 9.78 5.34 -8.29
N ASN A 64 9.76 6.59 -7.80
CA ASN A 64 8.57 7.22 -7.22
C ASN A 64 7.45 7.50 -8.24
N LYS A 65 7.71 7.37 -9.55
CA LYS A 65 6.67 7.47 -10.60
C LYS A 65 6.00 6.14 -10.91
N THR A 66 6.50 5.03 -10.39
CA THR A 66 5.88 3.71 -10.61
C THR A 66 4.47 3.64 -10.01
N PRO A 67 3.57 2.81 -10.58
CA PRO A 67 2.21 2.68 -10.05
C PRO A 67 2.18 2.31 -8.57
N ALA A 68 3.05 1.38 -8.15
CA ALA A 68 3.17 0.93 -6.77
C ALA A 68 3.43 2.13 -5.83
N LEU A 69 4.46 2.93 -6.10
CA LEU A 69 4.85 4.02 -5.22
C LEU A 69 3.94 5.23 -5.33
N LYS A 70 3.44 5.59 -6.51
CA LYS A 70 2.50 6.71 -6.65
C LYS A 70 1.20 6.47 -5.88
N ILE A 71 0.64 5.27 -5.96
CA ILE A 71 -0.59 4.94 -5.24
C ILE A 71 -0.30 4.83 -3.73
N CYS A 72 0.80 4.17 -3.32
CA CYS A 72 1.17 4.13 -1.90
C CYS A 72 1.40 5.54 -1.32
N ASN A 73 2.08 6.42 -2.07
CA ASN A 73 2.28 7.82 -1.72
C ASN A 73 0.94 8.54 -1.53
N HIS A 74 0.02 8.37 -2.48
CA HIS A 74 -1.32 8.98 -2.38
C HIS A 74 -2.07 8.45 -1.17
N ILE A 75 -2.01 7.16 -0.84
CA ILE A 75 -2.67 6.64 0.36
C ILE A 75 -1.99 7.16 1.64
N ALA A 76 -0.66 7.11 1.71
CA ALA A 76 0.12 7.53 2.88
C ALA A 76 -0.01 9.02 3.19
N ASN A 77 -0.10 9.87 2.16
CA ASN A 77 -0.15 11.33 2.29
C ASN A 77 -1.54 11.92 2.08
N GLY A 78 -2.38 11.34 1.22
CA GLY A 78 -3.71 11.84 0.85
C GLY A 78 -4.73 11.76 1.98
N VAL A 79 -4.63 10.76 2.86
CA VAL A 79 -5.49 10.66 4.06
C VAL A 79 -5.29 11.87 5.00
N LYS A 80 -4.13 12.56 4.93
CA LYS A 80 -3.86 13.78 5.72
C LYS A 80 -4.49 15.05 5.14
N HIS A 81 -4.84 15.06 3.85
CA HIS A 81 -5.22 16.30 3.17
C HIS A 81 -6.66 16.35 2.67
N PHE A 82 -7.41 15.23 2.63
CA PHE A 82 -8.81 15.19 2.19
C PHE A 82 -9.10 15.95 0.87
N GLU A 83 -8.06 16.19 0.07
CA GLU A 83 -8.12 16.80 -1.25
C GLU A 83 -7.73 15.73 -2.28
N PRO A 84 -8.69 15.23 -3.08
CA PRO A 84 -8.47 14.07 -3.96
C PRO A 84 -7.51 14.29 -5.15
N ASN A 85 -6.98 15.50 -5.35
CA ASN A 85 -6.56 15.95 -6.68
C ASN A 85 -5.08 16.30 -6.85
N ARG A 86 -4.17 15.82 -6.00
CA ARG A 86 -2.74 16.13 -6.22
C ARG A 86 -2.09 15.36 -7.36
N HIS A 87 -2.54 14.14 -7.67
CA HIS A 87 -1.88 13.29 -8.68
C HIS A 87 -2.82 12.49 -9.61
N GLY A 88 -4.16 12.52 -9.42
CA GLY A 88 -5.12 11.82 -10.29
C GLY A 88 -5.05 10.28 -10.24
N SER A 89 -4.04 9.68 -9.60
CA SER A 89 -3.79 8.23 -9.59
C SER A 89 -4.82 7.41 -8.79
N VAL A 90 -5.40 7.99 -7.74
CA VAL A 90 -6.50 7.39 -6.95
C VAL A 90 -7.64 8.40 -6.98
N LYS A 91 -8.83 7.97 -7.39
CA LYS A 91 -10.04 8.80 -7.43
C LYS A 91 -10.77 8.73 -6.09
N GLU A 92 -10.87 7.54 -5.51
CA GLU A 92 -11.62 7.31 -4.28
C GLU A 92 -11.13 6.03 -3.57
N ILE A 93 -11.28 5.96 -2.24
CA ILE A 93 -11.06 4.74 -1.46
C ILE A 93 -12.30 4.51 -0.61
N ASN A 94 -13.02 3.43 -0.89
CA ASN A 94 -14.31 3.16 -0.27
C ASN A 94 -14.40 1.72 0.24
N LYS A 95 -15.19 1.54 1.31
CA LYS A 95 -15.72 0.22 1.65
C LYS A 95 -16.87 -0.07 0.71
N LEU A 96 -16.78 -1.15 -0.07
CA LEU A 96 -17.84 -1.52 -1.00
C LEU A 96 -19.04 -2.07 -0.22
N ARG A 97 -20.00 -1.24 0.18
CA ARG A 97 -21.27 -1.71 0.76
C ARG A 97 -22.19 -2.14 -0.39
N VAL A 98 -22.19 -3.43 -0.72
CA VAL A 98 -23.20 -3.98 -1.63
C VAL A 98 -24.53 -3.99 -0.87
N TYR A 99 -25.46 -3.12 -1.24
CA TYR A 99 -26.82 -3.11 -0.70
C TYR A 99 -27.72 -3.83 -1.71
N GLU A 100 -28.06 -5.09 -1.43
CA GLU A 100 -29.23 -5.72 -2.05
C GLU A 100 -30.41 -5.56 -1.09
N GLU A 101 -31.50 -4.97 -1.60
CA GLU A 101 -32.73 -4.74 -0.84
C GLU A 101 -33.36 -6.10 -0.48
N GLY A 102 -33.19 -6.53 0.78
CA GLY A 102 -33.79 -7.76 1.32
C GLY A 102 -32.81 -8.81 1.89
N VAL A 103 -31.50 -8.60 1.83
CA VAL A 103 -30.49 -9.54 2.36
C VAL A 103 -29.72 -8.90 3.52
N PHE A 104 -30.43 -8.57 4.61
CA PHE A 104 -29.79 -8.07 5.83
C PHE A 104 -29.60 -9.24 6.80
N GLU A 105 -28.48 -9.96 6.67
CA GLU A 105 -27.97 -10.80 7.75
C GLU A 105 -26.79 -10.09 8.41
N GLU A 106 -26.97 -9.69 9.67
CA GLU A 106 -25.96 -9.07 10.50
C GLU A 106 -24.77 -10.03 10.65
N GLY A 107 -23.66 -9.75 9.94
CA GLY A 107 -22.44 -10.57 9.96
C GLY A 107 -22.07 -11.30 8.66
N VAL A 108 -22.82 -11.14 7.56
CA VAL A 108 -22.62 -11.94 6.33
C VAL A 108 -21.79 -11.26 5.22
N PHE A 109 -21.59 -9.94 5.28
CA PHE A 109 -20.80 -9.23 4.26
C PHE A 109 -19.53 -8.60 4.83
N GLU A 110 -18.42 -9.35 4.78
CA GLU A 110 -17.08 -8.78 4.81
C GLU A 110 -16.88 -7.96 3.52
N SER A 111 -17.09 -6.65 3.60
CA SER A 111 -16.95 -5.75 2.45
C SER A 111 -15.48 -5.35 2.27
N PRO A 112 -14.82 -5.75 1.17
CA PRO A 112 -13.43 -5.38 0.94
C PRO A 112 -13.29 -3.86 0.79
N ILE A 113 -12.16 -3.33 1.26
CA ILE A 113 -11.79 -1.94 0.97
C ILE A 113 -11.26 -1.90 -0.46
N MET A 114 -11.90 -1.08 -1.30
CA MET A 114 -11.59 -0.93 -2.72
C MET A 114 -10.93 0.43 -2.98
N ILE A 115 -9.94 0.43 -3.85
CA ILE A 115 -9.29 1.61 -4.40
C ILE A 115 -9.84 1.82 -5.81
N GLN A 116 -10.48 2.96 -6.05
CA GLN A 116 -10.84 3.39 -7.40
C GLN A 116 -9.65 4.10 -8.03
N LEU A 117 -9.17 3.57 -9.14
CA LEU A 117 -8.00 4.07 -9.84
C LEU A 117 -8.35 5.13 -10.88
N GLY A 118 -7.45 6.09 -11.00
CA GLY A 118 -7.47 7.07 -12.08
C GLY A 118 -7.11 6.49 -13.43
N ASP A 119 -7.29 7.30 -14.48
CA ASP A 119 -7.09 6.86 -15.86
C ASP A 119 -5.63 6.50 -16.15
N GLU A 120 -4.68 7.05 -15.40
CA GLU A 120 -3.24 6.77 -15.51
C GLU A 120 -2.91 5.28 -15.32
N PHE A 121 -3.52 4.62 -14.34
CA PHE A 121 -3.20 3.23 -13.96
C PHE A 121 -4.27 2.21 -14.32
N ARG A 122 -5.43 2.69 -14.79
CA ARG A 122 -6.54 1.85 -15.24
C ARG A 122 -6.12 0.78 -16.27
N PRO A 123 -5.26 1.07 -17.27
CA PRO A 123 -4.83 0.04 -18.23
C PRO A 123 -4.01 -1.11 -17.61
N GLN A 124 -3.35 -0.87 -16.47
CA GLN A 124 -2.45 -1.83 -15.83
C GLN A 124 -3.12 -2.59 -14.68
N LEU A 125 -3.98 -1.92 -13.92
CA LEU A 125 -4.52 -2.41 -12.65
C LEU A 125 -6.05 -2.48 -12.64
N GLY A 126 -6.73 -2.12 -13.73
CA GLY A 126 -8.18 -2.02 -13.81
C GLY A 126 -8.74 -0.75 -13.18
N GLU A 127 -10.06 -0.59 -13.19
CA GLU A 127 -10.72 0.59 -12.61
C GLU A 127 -10.81 0.53 -11.08
N PHE A 128 -10.98 -0.66 -10.54
CA PHE A 128 -11.06 -0.93 -9.11
C PHE A 128 -10.10 -2.06 -8.75
N ILE A 129 -9.42 -1.91 -7.62
CA ILE A 129 -8.56 -2.94 -7.04
C ILE A 129 -8.76 -2.97 -5.53
N SER A 130 -8.89 -4.16 -4.94
CA SER A 130 -8.96 -4.26 -3.47
C SER A 130 -7.62 -3.91 -2.84
N ILE A 131 -7.61 -3.45 -1.58
CA ILE A 131 -6.35 -3.16 -0.89
C ILE A 131 -5.47 -4.40 -0.71
N THR A 132 -6.08 -5.59 -0.66
CA THR A 132 -5.36 -6.87 -0.58
C THR A 132 -4.71 -7.23 -1.90
N GLU A 133 -5.42 -7.15 -3.03
CA GLU A 133 -4.83 -7.37 -4.36
C GLU A 133 -3.74 -6.34 -4.67
N PHE A 134 -3.97 -5.08 -4.32
CA PHE A 134 -2.97 -4.05 -4.51
C PHE A 134 -1.75 -4.26 -3.59
N SER A 135 -1.95 -4.78 -2.37
CA SER A 135 -0.83 -5.14 -1.50
C SER A 135 0.02 -6.28 -2.06
N ASP A 136 -0.58 -7.26 -2.75
CA ASP A 136 0.15 -8.33 -3.44
C ASP A 136 1.06 -7.73 -4.53
N TYR A 137 0.51 -6.85 -5.36
CA TYR A 137 1.26 -6.10 -6.39
C TYR A 137 2.44 -5.29 -5.80
N VAL A 138 2.23 -4.62 -4.67
CA VAL A 138 3.26 -3.82 -3.98
C VAL A 138 4.37 -4.70 -3.41
N ILE A 139 4.02 -5.86 -2.83
CA ILE A 139 5.01 -6.83 -2.32
C ILE A 139 5.88 -7.38 -3.45
N ASP A 140 5.26 -7.76 -4.58
CA ASP A 140 6.00 -8.26 -5.73
C ASP A 140 6.93 -7.20 -6.33
N PHE A 141 6.44 -5.96 -6.45
CA PHE A 141 7.25 -4.82 -6.86
C PHE A 141 8.49 -4.65 -5.96
N TRP A 142 8.31 -4.56 -4.65
CA TRP A 142 9.42 -4.34 -3.73
C TRP A 142 10.38 -5.50 -3.65
N LYS A 143 9.86 -6.74 -3.67
CA LYS A 143 10.70 -7.94 -3.69
C LYS A 143 11.63 -7.94 -4.90
N ASN A 144 11.12 -7.59 -6.09
CA ASN A 144 11.92 -7.50 -7.31
C ASN A 144 12.95 -6.36 -7.22
N GLU A 145 12.55 -5.16 -6.79
CA GLU A 145 13.46 -4.03 -6.64
C GLU A 145 14.60 -4.31 -5.65
N LEU A 146 14.29 -4.90 -4.50
CA LEU A 146 15.29 -5.22 -3.48
C LEU A 146 16.26 -6.32 -3.94
N ASN A 147 15.76 -7.36 -4.61
CA ASN A 147 16.60 -8.41 -5.20
C ASN A 147 17.54 -7.82 -6.27
N ASN A 148 17.04 -6.97 -7.16
CA ASN A 148 17.84 -6.34 -8.22
C ASN A 148 18.98 -5.48 -7.64
N ARG A 149 18.78 -4.94 -6.43
CA ARG A 149 19.77 -4.13 -5.71
C ARG A 149 20.67 -4.95 -4.77
N ASN A 150 20.44 -6.26 -4.65
CA ASN A 150 21.10 -7.15 -3.68
C ASN A 150 20.94 -6.67 -2.21
N LEU A 151 19.75 -6.16 -1.87
CA LEU A 151 19.43 -5.67 -0.53
C LEU A 151 18.69 -6.70 0.34
N ILE A 152 18.22 -7.79 -0.28
CA ILE A 152 17.62 -8.98 0.36
C ILE A 152 18.08 -10.25 -0.35
#